data_AF-A0A9D9M7B7-F1
#
_entry.id   AF-A0A9D9M7B7-F1
#
_cell.length_a   1.000
_cell.length_b   1.000
_cell.length_c   1.000
_cell.angle_alpha   90.00
_cell.angle_beta   90.00
_cell.angle_gamma   90.00
#
_symmetry.space_group_name_H-M   'P 1'
#
loop_
_entity.id
_entity.type
_entity.pdbx_description
1 polymer ?
#
loop_
_entity_poly.entity_id
_entity_poly.type
_entity_poly.pdbx_seq_one_letter_code
_entity_poly.pdbx_strand_id
1 'polypeptide(L)' 'RAAHTDPATRIYWHLDDQYVGSTTSDHDLMIRPEPGKHLLTAMDANGYSRSVYFISK' A
#
# COMPACT_ATOMS: atom_id res chain seq x y z
N ARG A 1 3.14 13.55 -23.61
CA ARG A 1 3.99 13.85 -22.44
C ARG A 1 3.27 13.27 -21.22
N ALA A 2 3.54 12.01 -20.89
CA ALA A 2 2.83 11.27 -19.85
C ALA A 2 3.42 11.60 -18.47
N ALA A 3 2.53 11.61 -17.48
CA ALA A 3 2.77 11.99 -16.10
C ALA A 3 3.67 11.00 -15.35
N HIS A 4 4.28 11.52 -14.27
CA HIS A 4 4.87 10.77 -13.16
C HIS A 4 6.20 10.05 -13.43
N THR A 5 7.29 10.82 -13.38
CA THR A 5 8.66 10.33 -13.15
C THR A 5 9.14 10.83 -11.79
N ASP A 6 8.46 10.46 -10.70
CA ASP A 6 9.12 10.47 -9.39
C ASP A 6 9.41 9.02 -8.96
N PRO A 7 10.55 8.47 -9.37
CA PRO A 7 10.97 7.11 -9.03
C PRO A 7 11.26 6.91 -7.53
N ALA A 8 11.10 7.95 -6.68
CA ALA A 8 11.32 7.88 -5.24
C ALA A 8 10.03 8.04 -4.42
N THR A 9 8.86 7.82 -5.01
CA THR A 9 7.59 7.97 -4.28
C THR A 9 7.49 6.89 -3.19
N ARG A 10 7.66 7.27 -1.92
CA ARG A 10 7.41 6.37 -0.80
C ARG A 10 5.92 6.06 -0.71
N ILE A 11 5.59 4.77 -0.64
CA ILE A 11 4.22 4.29 -0.38
C ILE A 11 4.15 3.80 1.06
N TYR A 12 3.12 4.26 1.78
CA TYR A 12 2.73 3.82 3.11
C TYR A 12 1.57 2.84 2.98
N TRP A 13 1.74 1.65 3.55
CA TRP A 13 0.79 0.57 3.49
C TRP A 13 0.02 0.46 4.79
N HIS A 14 -1.30 0.35 4.69
CA HIS A 14 -2.18 0.10 5.82
C HIS A 14 -3.02 -1.16 5.54
N LEU A 15 -3.16 -2.00 6.55
CA LEU A 15 -4.04 -3.16 6.56
C LEU A 15 -5.13 -2.90 7.61
N ASP A 16 -6.39 -2.89 7.20
CA ASP A 16 -7.54 -2.60 8.07
C ASP A 16 -7.34 -1.31 8.89
N ASP A 17 -6.96 -0.24 8.19
CA ASP A 17 -6.63 1.08 8.73
C ASP A 17 -5.43 1.11 9.70
N GLN A 18 -4.68 0.02 9.84
CA GLN A 18 -3.45 -0.05 10.63
C GLN A 18 -2.21 0.03 9.75
N TYR A 19 -1.28 0.92 10.09
CA TYR A 19 0.00 1.03 9.38
C TYR A 19 0.83 -0.26 9.53
N VAL A 20 1.22 -0.86 8.41
CA VAL A 20 2.00 -2.11 8.37
C VAL A 20 3.41 -1.94 7.79
N GLY A 21 3.71 -0.81 7.16
CA GLY A 21 5.04 -0.52 6.65
C GLY A 21 5.07 0.47 5.49
N SER A 22 6.27 0.74 4.98
CA SER A 22 6.45 1.57 3.78
C SER A 22 7.52 1.01 2.88
N THR A 23 7.38 1.28 1.58
CA THR A 23 8.31 0.83 0.53
C THR A 23 8.75 2.01 -0.32
N THR A 24 9.94 1.91 -0.92
CA THR A 24 10.46 2.80 -1.97
C THR A 24 10.86 1.94 -3.17
N SER A 25 10.80 2.49 -4.38
CA SER A 25 11.08 1.81 -5.67
C SER A 25 10.13 0.67 -6.06
N ASP A 26 10.37 -0.55 -5.58
CA ASP A 26 9.80 -1.78 -6.16
C ASP A 26 8.47 -2.20 -5.51
N HIS A 27 8.01 -1.45 -4.50
CA HIS A 27 6.69 -1.54 -3.87
C HIS A 27 6.26 -2.92 -3.37
N ASP A 28 7.21 -3.81 -3.09
CA ASP A 28 6.95 -5.11 -2.50
C ASP A 28 6.94 -5.05 -0.96
N LEU A 29 5.84 -5.52 -0.37
CA LEU A 29 5.69 -5.66 1.09
C LEU A 29 5.23 -7.08 1.43
N MET A 30 6.00 -7.80 2.24
CA MET A 30 5.59 -9.10 2.79
C MET A 30 4.85 -8.90 4.11
N ILE A 31 3.56 -9.22 4.12
CA ILE A 31 2.72 -9.27 5.33
C ILE A 31 2.02 -10.64 5.42
N ARG A 32 1.64 -11.03 6.65
CA ARG A 32 0.87 -12.25 6.93
C ARG A 32 -0.41 -11.87 7.68
N PRO A 33 -1.45 -11.40 6.97
CA PRO A 33 -2.75 -11.15 7.59
C PRO A 33 -3.40 -12.44 8.06
N GLU A 34 -4.18 -12.36 9.13
CA GLU A 34 -5.04 -13.46 9.58
C GLU A 34 -6.02 -13.90 8.46
N PRO A 35 -6.58 -15.12 8.49
CA PRO A 35 -7.59 -15.51 7.51
C PRO A 35 -8.84 -14.64 7.62
N GLY A 36 -9.33 -14.13 6.49
CA GLY A 36 -10.50 -13.25 6.49
C GLY A 36 -10.48 -12.19 5.40
N LYS A 37 -11.48 -11.31 5.45
CA LYS A 37 -11.59 -10.15 4.56
C LYS A 37 -10.78 -9.00 5.14
N HIS A 38 -9.91 -8.42 4.32
CA HIS A 38 -9.08 -7.30 4.69
C HIS A 38 -9.18 -6.16 3.68
N LEU A 39 -8.93 -4.94 4.16
CA LEU A 39 -8.73 -3.75 3.35
C LEU A 39 -7.24 -3.41 3.31
N LEU A 40 -6.63 -3.44 2.12
CA LEU A 40 -5.28 -2.93 1.90
C LEU A 40 -5.37 -1.50 1.33
N THR A 41 -4.71 -0.56 1.98
CA THR A 41 -4.62 0.84 1.53
C THR A 41 -3.17 1.22 1.27
N ALA A 42 -2.90 1.70 0.06
CA ALA A 42 -1.64 2.29 -0.35
C ALA A 42 -1.80 3.81 -0.39
N MET A 43 -0.94 4.54 0.32
CA MET A 43 -0.95 6.01 0.41
C MET A 43 0.42 6.57 0.02
N ASP A 44 0.46 7.61 -0.81
CA ASP A 44 1.71 8.30 -1.14
C ASP A 44 2.04 9.44 -0.15
N ALA A 45 3.22 10.06 -0.32
CA ALA A 45 3.67 11.16 0.53
C ALA A 45 2.85 12.46 0.39
N ASN A 46 2.08 12.61 -0.68
CA ASN A 46 1.19 13.75 -0.90
C ASN A 46 -0.21 13.51 -0.30
N GLY A 47 -0.44 12.32 0.26
CA GLY A 47 -1.69 11.92 0.89
C GLY A 47 -2.74 11.33 -0.05
N TYR A 48 -2.37 11.05 -1.32
CA TYR A 48 -3.27 10.32 -2.21
C TYR A 48 -3.26 8.84 -1.85
N SER A 49 -4.45 8.24 -1.76
CA SER A 49 -4.59 6.84 -1.39
C SER A 49 -5.45 6.05 -2.37
N ARG A 50 -5.16 4.75 -2.46
CA ARG A 50 -6.02 3.75 -3.11
C ARG A 50 -6.20 2.56 -2.18
N SER A 51 -7.39 1.97 -2.20
CA SER A 51 -7.72 0.83 -1.35
C SER A 51 -8.30 -0.31 -2.16
N VAL A 52 -7.98 -1.56 -1.77
CA VAL A 52 -8.51 -2.78 -2.36
C VAL A 52 -8.94 -3.74 -1.26
N TYR A 53 -10.06 -4.43 -1.45
CA TYR A 53 -10.45 -5.54 -0.59
C TYR A 53 -9.87 -6.84 -1.13
N PHE A 54 -9.36 -7.68 -0.24
CA PHE A 54 -8.92 -9.04 -0.56
C PHE A 54 -9.30 -10.02 0.55
N ILE A 55 -9.26 -11.31 0.23
CA ILE A 55 -9.49 -12.39 1.20
C ILE A 55 -8.16 -13.10 1.44
N SER A 56 -7.65 -13.03 2.67
CA SER A 56 -6.56 -13.85 3.16
C SER A 56 -7.06 -15.26 3.46
N LYS A 57 -6.30 -16.28 3.08
CA LYS A 57 -6.64 -17.70 3.29
C LYS A 57 -5.79 -18.32 4.37
#